data_AF-A0A358CSQ0-F1
#
_entry.id   AF-A0A358CSQ0-F1
#
_cell.length_a   1.000
_cell.length_b   1.000
_cell.length_c   1.000
_cell.angle_alpha   90.00
_cell.angle_beta   90.00
_cell.angle_gamma   90.00
#
_symmetry.space_group_name_H-M   'P 1'
#
loop_
_entity.id
_entity.type
_entity.pdbx_description
1 polymer ?
#
loop_
_entity_poly.entity_id
_entity_poly.type
_entity_poly.pdbx_seq_one_letter_code
_entity_poly.pdbx_strand_id
1 'polypeptide(L)'
;MNQPSKEQFFGYMSDTFGYDFRCERSYDLLKNVIREAKEEGNLKEFAELIDLNKRDGEIYRNYLAEKGIEKTPSEVREHFATIEYGLAFVFRNTGTSDEN
;
A
#
# COMPACT_ATOMS: atom_id res chain seq x y z
N MET A 1 -16.89 -5.34 6.39
CA MET A 1 -16.33 -4.49 5.31
C MET A 1 -15.57 -5.35 4.34
N ASN A 2 -15.95 -5.34 3.05
CA ASN A 2 -15.31 -6.16 2.03
C ASN A 2 -13.97 -5.55 1.63
N GLN A 3 -12.95 -6.39 1.40
CA GLN A 3 -11.66 -5.96 0.83
C GLN A 3 -11.87 -5.54 -0.64
N PRO A 4 -11.04 -4.62 -1.18
CA PRO A 4 -11.07 -4.28 -2.61
C PRO A 4 -10.82 -5.55 -3.43
N SER A 5 -11.55 -5.71 -4.54
CA SER A 5 -11.35 -6.85 -5.42
C SER A 5 -9.99 -6.76 -6.12
N LYS A 6 -9.47 -7.91 -6.59
CA LYS A 6 -8.24 -7.95 -7.41
C LYS A 6 -8.34 -7.03 -8.62
N GLU A 7 -9.48 -7.04 -9.31
CA GLU A 7 -9.71 -6.22 -10.50
C GLU A 7 -9.66 -4.73 -10.16
N GLN A 8 -10.25 -4.31 -9.05
CA GLN A 8 -10.20 -2.91 -8.59
C GLN A 8 -8.78 -2.47 -8.28
N PHE A 9 -8.02 -3.32 -7.59
CA PHE A 9 -6.63 -3.02 -7.24
C PHE A 9 -5.71 -3.02 -8.46
N PHE A 10 -5.77 -4.05 -9.30
CA PHE A 10 -4.94 -4.15 -10.49
C PHE A 10 -5.26 -3.08 -11.52
N GLY A 11 -6.54 -2.71 -11.68
CA GLY A 11 -6.95 -1.58 -12.50
C GLY A 11 -6.33 -0.27 -12.02
N TYR A 12 -6.47 0.04 -10.72
CA TYR A 12 -5.86 1.23 -10.13
C TYR A 12 -4.35 1.29 -10.34
N MET A 13 -3.64 0.18 -10.10
CA MET A 13 -2.19 0.13 -10.28
C MET A 13 -1.80 0.27 -11.75
N SER A 14 -2.54 -0.36 -12.66
CA SER A 14 -2.27 -0.27 -14.09
C SER A 14 -2.45 1.16 -14.61
N ASP A 15 -3.52 1.83 -14.18
CA ASP A 15 -3.78 3.24 -14.51
C ASP A 15 -2.71 4.16 -13.90
N THR A 16 -2.26 3.86 -12.68
CA THR A 16 -1.25 4.67 -11.96
C THR A 16 0.12 4.64 -12.64
N PHE A 17 0.53 3.48 -13.16
CA PHE A 17 1.87 3.29 -13.70
C PHE A 17 1.93 3.22 -15.23
N GLY A 18 0.79 3.16 -15.92
CA GLY A 18 0.71 3.16 -17.38
C GLY A 18 1.12 1.83 -18.03
N TYR A 19 1.07 0.71 -17.30
CA TYR A 19 1.30 -0.65 -17.83
C TYR A 19 0.36 -1.66 -17.17
N ASP A 20 0.20 -2.83 -17.80
CA ASP A 20 -0.65 -3.92 -17.28
C ASP A 20 -0.03 -4.52 -16.00
N PHE A 21 -0.53 -4.08 -14.85
CA PHE A 21 -0.08 -4.51 -13.53
C PHE A 21 -0.93 -5.66 -13.01
N ARG A 22 -0.32 -6.83 -12.77
CA ARG A 22 -1.01 -8.04 -12.27
C ARG A 22 -0.25 -8.78 -11.17
N CYS A 23 0.44 -8.04 -10.30
CA CYS A 23 1.27 -8.66 -9.27
C CYS A 23 0.43 -9.20 -8.10
N GLU A 24 0.28 -10.52 -8.04
CA GLU A 24 -0.39 -11.24 -6.96
C GLU A 24 0.23 -10.97 -5.58
N ARG A 25 1.56 -10.91 -5.50
CA ARG A 25 2.27 -10.60 -4.24
C ARG A 25 1.90 -9.21 -3.70
N SER A 26 1.68 -8.24 -4.59
CA SER A 26 1.23 -6.90 -4.19
C SER A 26 -0.22 -6.93 -3.71
N TYR A 27 -1.07 -7.80 -4.27
CA TYR A 27 -2.42 -8.00 -3.73
C TYR A 27 -2.42 -8.68 -2.35
N ASP A 28 -1.50 -9.61 -2.10
CA ASP A 28 -1.30 -10.18 -0.76
C ASP A 28 -0.84 -9.12 0.24
N LEU A 29 0.10 -8.26 -0.16
CA LEU A 29 0.53 -7.12 0.65
C LEU A 29 -0.65 -6.18 0.97
N LEU A 30 -1.48 -5.85 -0.03
CA LEU A 30 -2.66 -5.01 0.17
C LEU A 30 -3.57 -5.56 1.27
N LYS A 31 -3.85 -6.87 1.25
CA LYS A 31 -4.69 -7.51 2.27
C LYS A 31 -4.07 -7.40 3.67
N ASN A 32 -2.76 -7.56 3.79
CA ASN A 32 -2.05 -7.43 5.06
C ASN A 32 -2.13 -5.99 5.58
N VAL A 33 -1.86 -4.99 4.73
CA VAL A 33 -1.97 -3.56 5.08
C VAL A 33 -3.37 -3.23 5.56
N ILE A 34 -4.41 -3.67 4.84
CA ILE A 34 -5.81 -3.42 5.24
C ILE A 34 -6.14 -4.10 6.57
N ARG A 35 -5.60 -5.29 6.84
CA ARG A 35 -5.81 -6.00 8.11
C ARG A 35 -5.12 -5.25 9.26
N GLU A 36 -3.83 -4.96 9.12
CA GLU A 36 -3.03 -4.28 10.15
C GLU A 36 -3.58 -2.89 10.47
N ALA A 37 -3.91 -2.11 9.44
CA ALA A 37 -4.49 -0.78 9.62
C ALA A 37 -5.87 -0.78 10.31
N LYS A 38 -6.61 -1.90 10.25
CA LYS A 38 -7.87 -2.07 11.00
C LYS A 38 -7.66 -2.51 12.44
N GLU A 39 -6.66 -3.37 12.67
CA GLU A 39 -6.38 -3.94 14.00
C GLU A 39 -5.69 -2.94 14.92
N GLU A 40 -4.74 -2.15 14.39
CA GLU A 40 -3.93 -1.27 15.24
C GLU A 40 -4.58 0.09 15.52
N GLY A 41 -5.66 0.47 14.81
CA GLY A 41 -6.27 1.80 14.95
C GLY A 41 -5.32 2.97 14.63
N ASN A 42 -4.08 2.68 14.22
CA ASN A 42 -2.95 3.61 14.18
C ASN A 42 -2.71 4.15 12.78
N LEU A 43 -3.79 4.58 12.12
CA LEU A 43 -3.76 5.18 10.78
C LEU A 43 -2.77 6.35 10.66
N LYS A 44 -2.47 7.02 11.79
CA LYS A 44 -1.54 8.15 11.86
C LYS A 44 -0.07 7.73 11.69
N GLU A 45 0.37 6.66 12.34
CA GLU A 45 1.74 6.13 12.20
C GLU A 45 1.97 5.61 10.78
N PHE A 46 0.96 4.97 10.17
CA PHE A 46 1.02 4.55 8.77
C PHE A 46 1.08 5.72 7.77
N ALA A 47 0.37 6.82 8.05
CA ALA A 47 0.44 8.03 7.23
C ALA A 47 1.82 8.72 7.32
N GLU A 48 2.40 8.78 8.53
CA GLU A 48 3.75 9.29 8.76
C GLU A 48 4.81 8.40 8.07
N LEU A 49 4.62 7.08 8.09
CA LEU A 49 5.46 6.12 7.35
C LEU A 49 5.40 6.31 5.84
N ILE A 50 4.23 6.63 5.25
CA ILE A 50 4.14 6.93 3.81
C ILE A 50 4.91 8.21 3.45
N ASP A 51 4.76 9.28 4.23
CA ASP A 51 5.41 10.56 3.93
C ASP A 51 6.93 10.48 4.08
N LEU A 52 7.44 9.73 5.07
CA LEU A 52 8.86 9.38 5.18
C LEU A 52 9.33 8.57 3.96
N ASN A 53 8.59 7.53 3.61
CA ASN A 53 8.98 6.59 2.56
C ASN A 53 9.03 7.19 1.14
N LYS A 54 8.21 8.22 0.84
CA LYS A 54 8.25 8.92 -0.45
C LYS A 54 9.52 9.74 -0.65
N ARG A 55 10.08 10.30 0.43
CA ARG A 55 11.34 11.06 0.38
C ARG A 55 12.55 10.15 0.45
N ASP A 56 12.41 9.00 1.09
CA ASP A 56 13.50 8.07 1.42
C ASP A 56 13.43 6.74 0.64
N GLY A 57 12.87 6.75 -0.58
CA GLY A 57 12.70 5.52 -1.38
C GLY A 57 14.01 4.76 -1.65
N GLU A 58 15.16 5.45 -1.73
CA GLU A 58 16.48 4.82 -1.81
C GLU A 58 16.91 4.17 -0.50
N ILE A 59 16.64 4.80 0.65
CA ILE A 59 16.92 4.24 1.97
C ILE A 59 16.08 2.98 2.19
N TYR A 60 14.80 3.01 1.82
CA TYR A 60 13.93 1.84 1.91
C TYR A 60 14.38 0.70 1.00
N ARG A 61 14.81 1.02 -0.24
CA ARG A 61 15.41 0.03 -1.14
C ARG A 61 16.68 -0.60 -0.55
N ASN A 62 17.55 0.22 0.05
CA ASN A 62 18.76 -0.26 0.70
C ASN A 62 18.45 -1.14 1.91
N TYR A 63 17.47 -0.74 2.74
CA TYR A 63 16.98 -1.55 3.86
C TYR A 63 16.42 -2.91 3.41
N LEU A 64 15.65 -2.94 2.32
CA LEU A 64 15.18 -4.21 1.77
C LEU A 64 16.34 -5.06 1.26
N ALA A 65 17.32 -4.47 0.59
CA ALA A 65 18.51 -5.16 0.10
C ALA A 65 19.36 -5.74 1.26
N GLU A 66 19.52 -5.00 2.37
CA GLU A 66 20.17 -5.49 3.60
C GLU A 66 19.47 -6.72 4.20
N LYS A 67 18.16 -6.84 3.98
CA LYS A 67 17.35 -7.99 4.37
C LYS A 67 17.32 -9.11 3.33
N GLY A 68 18.12 -9.00 2.26
CA GLY A 68 18.18 -9.94 1.15
C GLY A 68 17.02 -9.83 0.16
N ILE A 69 16.26 -8.74 0.19
CA ILE A 69 15.14 -8.46 -0.71
C ILE A 69 15.57 -7.37 -1.68
N GLU A 70 16.10 -7.74 -2.83
CA GLU A 70 16.41 -6.76 -3.87
C GLU A 70 15.13 -6.34 -4.61
N LYS A 71 14.93 -5.02 -4.71
CA LYS A 71 13.87 -4.41 -5.52
C LYS A 71 14.44 -3.35 -6.43
N THR A 72 13.92 -3.31 -7.65
CA THR A 72 14.11 -2.22 -8.59
C THR A 72 13.38 -0.95 -8.11
N PRO A 73 13.78 0.24 -8.58
CA PRO A 73 13.05 1.47 -8.28
C PRO A 73 11.55 1.41 -8.61
N SER A 74 11.18 0.71 -9.68
CA SER A 74 9.76 0.51 -10.04
C SER A 74 9.03 -0.38 -9.03
N GLU A 75 9.62 -1.50 -8.63
CA GLU A 75 9.03 -2.39 -7.61
C GLU A 75 8.90 -1.73 -6.24
N VAL A 76 9.81 -0.80 -5.91
CA VAL A 76 9.69 0.03 -4.69
C VAL A 76 8.50 1.00 -4.81
N ARG A 77 8.33 1.65 -5.97
CA ARG A 77 7.17 2.54 -6.20
C ARG A 77 5.84 1.79 -6.16
N GLU A 78 5.78 0.61 -6.79
CA GLU A 78 4.59 -0.26 -6.73
C GLU A 78 4.27 -0.69 -5.30
N HIS A 79 5.30 -0.98 -4.50
CA HIS A 79 5.14 -1.35 -3.10
C HIS A 79 4.50 -0.21 -2.30
N PHE A 80 4.98 1.03 -2.46
CA PHE A 80 4.38 2.18 -1.79
C PHE A 80 2.96 2.48 -2.27
N ALA A 81 2.72 2.43 -3.58
CA ALA A 81 1.38 2.63 -4.12
C ALA A 81 0.37 1.59 -3.60
N THR A 82 0.83 0.35 -3.36
CA THR A 82 0.02 -0.71 -2.75
C THR A 82 -0.36 -0.36 -1.30
N ILE A 83 0.60 0.11 -0.51
CA ILE A 83 0.39 0.52 0.89
C ILE A 83 -0.57 1.71 0.95
N GLU A 84 -0.33 2.73 0.11
CA GLU A 84 -1.17 3.92 -0.02
C GLU A 84 -2.62 3.57 -0.37
N TYR A 85 -2.81 2.69 -1.35
CA TYR A 85 -4.14 2.24 -1.74
C TYR A 85 -4.86 1.53 -0.58
N GLY A 86 -4.17 0.64 0.14
CA GLY A 86 -4.72 -0.06 1.29
C GLY A 86 -5.14 0.88 2.43
N LEU A 87 -4.31 1.87 2.74
CA LEU A 87 -4.59 2.84 3.80
C LEU A 87 -5.71 3.81 3.40
N ALA A 88 -5.70 4.31 2.17
CA ALA A 88 -6.78 5.13 1.64
C ALA A 88 -8.11 4.36 1.65
N PHE A 89 -8.08 3.06 1.35
CA PHE A 89 -9.25 2.20 1.43
C PHE A 89 -9.79 2.10 2.86
N VAL A 90 -8.92 1.87 3.85
CA VAL A 90 -9.34 1.82 5.25
C VAL A 90 -9.88 3.18 5.69
N PHE A 91 -9.16 4.27 5.43
CA PHE A 91 -9.55 5.63 5.81
C PHE A 91 -10.92 6.04 5.27
N ARG A 92 -11.19 5.77 3.97
CA ARG A 92 -12.49 6.07 3.35
C ARG A 92 -13.63 5.28 3.96
N ASN A 93 -13.36 4.06 4.45
CA ASN A 93 -14.38 3.21 5.06
C ASN A 93 -14.53 3.46 6.57
N THR A 94 -13.49 3.92 7.27
CA THR A 94 -13.55 4.28 8.69
C THR A 94 -14.11 5.68 8.91
N GLY A 95 -13.89 6.61 7.97
CA GLY A 95 -14.45 7.97 8.01
C GLY A 95 -15.96 8.06 7.76
N THR A 96 -16.61 6.97 7.35
CA THR A 96 -18.07 6.88 7.17
C THR A 96 -18.81 6.26 8.37
N SER A 97 -18.13 6.01 9.49
CA SER A 97 -18.75 5.41 10.69
C SER A 97 -19.24 6.43 11.73
N ASP A 98 -19.10 7.74 11.49
CA ASP A 98 -19.60 8.82 12.37
C ASP A 98 -20.79 9.56 11.74
N GLU A 99 -21.84 8.84 11.31
CA GLU A 99 -23.19 9.41 11.16
C GLU A 99 -24.23 8.32 11.48
N ASN A 100 -24.53 8.12 12.77
CA ASN A 100 -25.90 7.92 13.27
C ASN A 100 -25.98 8.00 14.80
#